data_AF-A0AAW6KH42-F1
#
_entry.id   AF-A0AAW6KH42-F1
#
_cell.length_a   1.000
_cell.length_b   1.000
_cell.length_c   1.000
_cell.angle_alpha   90.00
_cell.angle_beta   90.00
_cell.angle_gamma   90.00
#
_symmetry.space_group_name_H-M   'P 1'
#
loop_
_entity.id
_entity.type
_entity.pdbx_description
1 polymer ?
#
loop_
_entity_poly.entity_id
_entity_poly.type
_entity_poly.pdbx_seq_one_letter_code
_entity_poly.pdbx_strand_id
1 'polypeptide(L)' 'MDNPRDLSAKEAIAQAKDLVIDSIAETMDLYGITRSAGILYGTMYLSDEMTLDEMREEL' A
#
# COMPACT_ATOMS: atom_id res chain seq x y z
N MET A 1 11.42 -21.04 -11.94
CA MET A 1 12.69 -20.54 -11.37
C MET A 1 12.67 -19.05 -11.62
N ASP A 2 12.30 -18.24 -10.62
CA ASP A 2 12.30 -16.78 -10.75
C ASP A 2 13.74 -16.29 -10.91
N ASN A 3 13.98 -15.39 -11.86
CA ASN A 3 15.29 -14.81 -12.13
C ASN A 3 15.62 -13.81 -10.99
N PRO A 4 16.86 -13.76 -10.47
CA PRO A 4 17.26 -12.83 -9.41
C PRO A 4 16.92 -11.35 -9.68
N ARG A 5 16.91 -10.94 -10.96
CA ARG A 5 16.49 -9.60 -11.37
C ARG A 5 15.00 -9.33 -11.14
N ASP A 6 14.17 -10.36 -11.28
CA ASP A 6 12.72 -10.24 -11.13
C ASP A 6 12.36 -10.07 -9.65
N LEU A 7 13.13 -10.70 -8.75
CA LEU A 7 12.97 -10.53 -7.30
C LEU A 7 13.27 -9.09 -6.88
N SER A 8 14.42 -8.55 -7.33
CA SER A 8 14.80 -7.16 -7.07
C SER A 8 13.80 -6.14 -7.64
N ALA A 9 13.24 -6.42 -8.83
CA ALA A 9 12.22 -5.57 -9.41
C ALA A 9 10.90 -5.60 -8.59
N LYS A 10 10.48 -6.77 -8.12
CA LYS A 10 9.30 -6.91 -7.24
C LYS A 10 9.49 -6.16 -5.92
N GLU A 11 10.67 -6.25 -5.30
CA GLU A 11 11.00 -5.52 -4.07
C GLU A 11 10.97 -4.00 -4.28
N ALA A 12 11.52 -3.51 -5.39
CA ALA A 12 11.49 -2.07 -5.72
C ALA A 12 10.06 -1.57 -5.92
N ILE A 13 9.20 -2.37 -6.57
CA ILE A 13 7.77 -2.04 -6.73
C ILE A 13 7.06 -2.03 -5.37
N ALA A 14 7.34 -3.00 -4.48
CA ALA A 14 6.75 -3.04 -3.14
C ALA A 14 7.13 -1.80 -2.32
N GLN A 15 8.41 -1.43 -2.30
CA GLN A 15 8.87 -0.21 -1.63
C GLN A 15 8.23 1.06 -2.20
N ALA A 16 8.04 1.12 -3.52
CA ALA A 16 7.37 2.24 -4.16
C ALA A 16 5.88 2.33 -3.75
N LYS A 17 5.19 1.19 -3.60
CA LYS A 17 3.80 1.15 -3.10
C LYS A 17 3.73 1.70 -1.67
N ASP A 18 4.60 1.24 -0.78
CA ASP A 18 4.65 1.69 0.62
C ASP A 18 4.84 3.21 0.72
N LEU A 19 5.77 3.75 -0.07
CA LEU A 19 6.02 5.20 -0.15
C LEU A 19 4.78 6.00 -0.59
N VAL A 20 4.00 5.48 -1.54
CA VAL A 20 2.77 6.12 -2.00
C VAL A 20 1.69 6.07 -0.93
N ILE A 21 1.51 4.91 -0.28
CA ILE A 21 0.52 4.74 0.81
C ILE A 21 0.85 5.70 1.96
N ASP A 22 2.11 5.79 2.36
CA ASP A 22 2.55 6.69 3.43
C ASP A 22 2.32 8.16 3.07
N SER A 23 2.59 8.56 1.82
CA SER A 23 2.36 9.93 1.34
C SER A 23 0.87 10.30 1.33
N ILE A 24 0.00 9.35 0.94
CA ILE A 24 -1.46 9.52 1.00
C ILE A 24 -1.89 9.67 2.46
N ALA A 25 -1.43 8.79 3.35
CA ALA A 25 -1.78 8.81 4.76
C ALA A 25 -1.33 10.11 5.46
N GLU A 26 -0.13 10.59 5.17
CA GLU A 26 0.38 11.89 5.65
C GLU A 26 -0.49 13.05 5.14
N THR A 27 -0.81 13.06 3.86
CA THR A 27 -1.67 14.10 3.28
C THR A 27 -3.07 14.10 3.91
N MET A 28 -3.65 12.92 4.16
CA MET A 28 -4.96 12.78 4.78
C MET A 28 -4.96 13.23 6.25
N ASP A 29 -3.86 12.98 6.98
CA ASP A 29 -3.66 13.48 8.34
C ASP A 29 -3.65 15.01 8.40
N LEU A 30 -3.06 15.68 7.40
CA LEU A 30 -3.12 17.15 7.27
C LEU A 30 -4.55 17.69 7.14
N TYR A 31 -5.49 16.88 6.62
CA TYR A 31 -6.91 17.23 6.51
C TYR A 31 -7.77 16.68 7.67
N GLY A 32 -7.15 16.15 8.73
CA GLY A 32 -7.84 15.70 9.94
C GLY A 32 -8.41 14.28 9.89
N ILE A 33 -8.02 13.49 8.90
CA ILE A 33 -8.33 12.05 8.85
C ILE A 33 -7.21 11.28 9.53
N THR A 34 -7.52 10.29 10.36
CA THR A 34 -6.48 9.53 11.07
C THR A 34 -5.54 8.82 10.10
N ARG A 35 -4.23 8.86 10.36
CA ARG A 35 -3.21 8.17 9.56
C ARG A 35 -3.55 6.69 9.27
N SER A 36 -4.12 5.98 10.24
CA SER A 36 -4.58 4.59 10.08
C SER A 36 -5.65 4.42 9.00
N ALA A 37 -6.60 5.35 8.90
CA ALA A 37 -7.62 5.34 7.84
C ALA A 37 -7.00 5.70 6.49
N GLY A 38 -6.00 6.58 6.47
CA GLY A 38 -5.24 6.91 5.27
C GLY A 38 -4.42 5.74 4.73
N ILE A 39 -3.79 4.95 5.60
CA ILE A 39 -3.10 3.71 5.23
C ILE A 39 -4.09 2.73 4.60
N LEU A 40 -5.23 2.48 5.27
CA LEU A 40 -6.27 1.58 4.79
C LEU A 40 -6.76 1.99 3.39
N TYR A 41 -7.04 3.27 3.19
CA TYR A 41 -7.44 3.82 1.89
C TYR A 41 -6.34 3.68 0.83
N GLY A 42 -5.08 4.02 1.17
CA GLY A 42 -3.95 3.90 0.26
C GLY A 42 -3.71 2.46 -0.20
N THR A 43 -3.80 1.50 0.72
CA THR A 43 -3.73 0.06 0.41
C THR A 43 -4.85 -0.33 -0.56
N MET A 44 -6.11 0.02 -0.26
CA MET A 44 -7.24 -0.27 -1.16
C MET A 44 -7.08 0.35 -2.55
N TYR A 45 -6.56 1.57 -2.62
CA TYR A 45 -6.41 2.30 -3.88
C TYR A 45 -5.38 1.66 -4.82
N LEU A 46 -4.37 0.96 -4.28
CA LEU A 46 -3.30 0.32 -5.04
C LEU A 46 -3.46 -1.20 -5.18
N SER A 47 -4.45 -1.79 -4.51
CA SER A 47 -4.86 -3.17 -4.71
C SER A 47 -5.76 -3.29 -5.94
N ASP A 48 -5.68 -4.44 -6.61
CA ASP A 48 -6.75 -4.87 -7.52
C ASP A 48 -8.04 -5.12 -6.71
N GLU A 49 -9.19 -5.34 -7.37
CA GLU A 49 -10.48 -5.58 -6.68
C GLU A 49 -10.31 -6.58 -5.51
N MET A 50 -10.34 -6.05 -4.29
CA MET A 50 -10.15 -6.79 -3.04
C MET A 50 -11.40 -6.62 -2.16
N THR A 51 -11.80 -7.72 -1.54
CA THR A 51 -12.83 -7.75 -0.52
C THR A 51 -12.28 -7.24 0.82
N LEU A 52 -13.17 -6.77 1.71
CA LEU A 52 -12.81 -6.34 3.07
C LEU A 52 -12.10 -7.44 3.88
N ASP A 53 -12.42 -8.70 3.62
CA ASP A 53 -11.81 -9.84 4.29
C ASP A 53 -10.34 -10.02 3.86
N GLU A 54 -10.05 -9.88 2.56
CA GLU A 54 -8.67 -9.95 2.03
C GLU A 54 -7.81 -8.80 2.57
N MET A 55 -8.39 -7.60 2.76
CA MET A 55 -7.67 -6.47 3.35
C MET A 55 -7.23 -6.71 4.79
N ARG A 56 -7.98 -7.53 5.55
CA ARG A 56 -7.68 -7.82 6.94
C ARG A 56 -6.52 -8.83 7.09
N GLU A 57 -6.19 -9.56 6.03
CA GLU A 57 -5.06 -10.49 6.01
C GLU A 57 -3.75 -9.81 5.58
N GLU A 58 -3.83 -8.72 4.82
CA GLU A 58 -2.68 -7.93 4.33
C GLU A 58 -2.14 -6.92 5.36
N LEU A 59 -2.92 -6.55 6.39
CA LEU A 59 -2.59 -5.56 7.43
C LEU A 59 -2.47 -6.19 8.83
#